data_AF-K3ZYA0-F1
#
_entry.id   AF-K3ZYA0-F1
#
_cell.length_a   1.000
_cell.length_b   1.000
_cell.length_c   1.000
_cell.angle_alpha   90.00
_cell.angle_beta   90.00
_cell.angle_gamma   90.00
#
_symmetry.space_group_name_H-M   'P 1'
#
loop_
_entity.id
_entity.type
_entity.pdbx_description
1 polymer ?
#
loop_
_entity_poly.entity_id
_entity_poly.type
_entity_poly.pdbx_seq_one_letter_code
_entity_poly.pdbx_strand_id
1 'polypeptide(L)'
;MEGRPSKEISSAEAVFVGALSSGVNAPTWFVLKITFLLLAFCFTAMLALAFSSKNFVIVGHVLLLVTIGTVLFVLLNRFLAEVGLVPVEQQMQEMGIHKTEATDRDKRK
;
A
#
# COMPACT_ATOMS: atom_id res chain seq x y z
N MET A 1 21.57 -37.00 18.27
CA MET A 1 20.47 -36.14 17.81
C MET A 1 21.01 -34.71 17.82
N GLU A 2 21.77 -34.33 16.80
CA GLU A 2 22.17 -32.93 16.60
C GLU A 2 20.93 -32.07 16.32
N GLY A 3 20.56 -31.23 17.29
CA GLY A 3 19.59 -30.17 17.10
C GLY A 3 20.16 -29.15 16.13
N ARG A 4 19.49 -28.96 14.98
CA ARG A 4 19.86 -27.93 14.01
C ARG A 4 19.77 -26.56 14.69
N PRO A 5 20.73 -25.64 14.48
CA PRO A 5 20.60 -24.30 15.02
C PRO A 5 19.37 -23.65 14.36
N SER A 6 18.39 -23.31 15.18
CA SER A 6 17.29 -22.42 14.79
C SER A 6 17.92 -21.13 14.29
N LYS A 7 17.95 -20.95 12.96
CA LYS A 7 18.41 -19.73 12.29
C LYS A 7 17.56 -18.59 12.85
N GLU A 8 18.16 -17.78 13.73
CA GLU A 8 17.48 -16.63 14.32
C GLU A 8 17.13 -15.66 13.21
N ILE A 9 15.84 -15.57 12.88
CA ILE A 9 15.31 -14.63 11.91
C ILE A 9 15.43 -13.25 12.55
N SER A 10 16.22 -12.36 11.96
CA SER A 10 16.38 -10.98 12.45
C SER A 10 15.01 -10.30 12.49
N SER A 11 14.73 -9.47 13.50
CA SER A 11 13.45 -8.73 13.57
C SER A 11 13.19 -7.90 12.31
N ALA A 12 14.24 -7.41 11.65
CA ALA A 12 14.12 -6.73 10.37
C ALA A 12 13.65 -7.68 9.25
N GLU A 13 14.16 -8.92 9.25
CA GLU A 13 13.75 -9.97 8.30
C GLU A 13 12.33 -10.46 8.60
N ALA A 14 11.93 -10.56 9.88
CA ALA A 14 10.57 -10.90 10.28
C ALA A 14 9.55 -9.80 9.93
N VAL A 15 9.91 -8.52 10.13
CA VAL A 15 9.10 -7.38 9.68
C VAL A 15 9.03 -7.33 8.16
N PHE A 16 10.13 -7.62 7.47
CA PHE A 16 10.17 -7.69 6.01
C PHE A 16 9.27 -8.83 5.50
N VAL A 17 9.37 -10.04 6.04
CA VAL A 17 8.50 -11.18 5.69
C VAL A 17 7.04 -10.91 6.06
N GLY A 18 6.78 -10.26 7.19
CA GLY A 18 5.43 -9.86 7.61
C GLY A 18 4.81 -8.82 6.69
N ALA A 19 5.61 -7.84 6.24
CA ALA A 19 5.19 -6.93 5.19
C ALA A 19 4.94 -7.69 3.88
N LEU A 20 5.83 -8.63 3.51
CA LEU A 20 5.69 -9.43 2.29
C LEU A 20 4.55 -10.47 2.33
N SER A 21 3.93 -10.71 3.49
CA SER A 21 2.93 -11.76 3.68
C SER A 21 1.53 -11.25 3.32
N SER A 22 1.08 -11.74 2.16
CA SER A 22 -0.18 -11.43 1.44
C SER A 22 -0.21 -10.03 0.80
N GLY A 23 -0.24 -10.02 -0.52
CA GLY A 23 -0.30 -8.81 -1.33
C GLY A 23 -1.60 -8.02 -1.14
N VAL A 24 -1.58 -6.76 -1.57
CA VAL A 24 -2.77 -5.89 -1.50
C VAL A 24 -3.72 -6.21 -2.65
N ASN A 25 -5.02 -6.01 -2.46
CA ASN A 25 -5.94 -6.16 -3.58
C ASN A 25 -5.92 -4.99 -4.56
N ALA A 26 -6.39 -5.26 -5.78
CA ALA A 26 -6.45 -4.27 -6.85
C ALA A 26 -7.26 -3.00 -6.49
N PRO A 27 -8.43 -3.08 -5.82
CA PRO A 27 -9.13 -1.89 -5.33
C PRO A 27 -8.32 -1.02 -4.36
N THR A 28 -7.66 -1.62 -3.37
CA THR A 28 -6.81 -0.90 -2.40
C THR A 28 -5.63 -0.23 -3.13
N TRP A 29 -5.02 -0.92 -4.09
CA TRP A 29 -3.95 -0.33 -4.90
C TRP A 29 -4.44 0.87 -5.72
N PHE A 30 -5.64 0.78 -6.29
CA PHE A 30 -6.25 1.89 -7.01
C PHE A 30 -6.46 3.11 -6.10
N VAL A 31 -7.03 2.91 -4.91
CA VAL A 31 -7.22 3.98 -3.92
C VAL A 31 -5.88 4.63 -3.55
N LEU A 32 -4.85 3.83 -3.28
CA LEU A 32 -3.51 4.33 -2.99
C LEU A 32 -2.97 5.24 -4.11
N LYS A 33 -3.11 4.84 -5.38
CA LYS A 33 -2.70 5.69 -6.52
C LYS A 33 -3.43 7.03 -6.51
N ILE A 34 -4.74 7.04 -6.30
CA ILE A 34 -5.53 8.27 -6.24
C ILE A 34 -5.08 9.16 -5.07
N THR A 35 -4.82 8.57 -3.89
CA THR A 35 -4.31 9.31 -2.74
C THR A 35 -2.94 9.94 -3.02
N PHE A 36 -2.02 9.23 -3.66
CA PHE A 36 -0.72 9.79 -4.05
C PHE A 36 -0.85 10.92 -5.08
N LEU A 37 -1.77 10.82 -6.04
CA LEU A 37 -2.06 11.90 -6.98
C LEU A 37 -2.63 13.14 -6.27
N LEU A 38 -3.56 12.95 -5.33
CA LEU A 38 -4.10 14.04 -4.53
C LEU A 38 -3.02 14.70 -3.66
N LEU A 39 -2.12 13.89 -3.08
CA LEU A 39 -0.99 14.39 -2.31
C LEU A 39 -0.04 15.23 -3.19
N ALA A 40 0.26 14.78 -4.41
CA ALA A 40 1.07 15.53 -5.36
C ALA A 40 0.39 16.86 -5.76
N PHE A 41 -0.93 16.85 -5.97
CA PHE A 41 -1.70 18.07 -6.20
C PHE A 41 -1.62 19.03 -5.00
N CYS A 42 -1.75 18.51 -3.78
CA CYS A 42 -1.64 19.29 -2.55
C CYS A 42 -0.26 19.94 -2.40
N PHE A 43 0.82 19.18 -2.60
CA PHE A 43 2.18 19.73 -2.56
C PHE A 43 2.43 20.76 -3.65
N THR A 44 1.90 20.55 -4.86
CA THR A 44 2.00 21.53 -5.94
C THR A 44 1.31 22.85 -5.56
N ALA A 45 0.11 22.78 -4.98
CA ALA A 45 -0.60 23.96 -4.48
C ALA A 45 0.16 24.65 -3.34
N MET A 46 0.65 23.89 -2.36
CA MET A 46 1.47 24.43 -1.25
C MET A 46 2.74 25.10 -1.76
N LEU A 47 3.40 24.52 -2.76
CA LEU A 47 4.60 25.07 -3.37
C LEU A 47 4.30 26.39 -4.11
N ALA A 48 3.20 26.45 -4.86
CA ALA A 48 2.75 27.67 -5.54
C ALA A 48 2.44 28.80 -4.54
N LEU A 49 1.79 28.49 -3.41
CA LEU A 49 1.54 29.43 -2.32
C LEU A 49 2.83 29.86 -1.62
N ALA A 50 3.76 28.93 -1.39
CA ALA A 50 5.06 29.21 -0.79
C ALA A 50 5.88 30.18 -1.67
N PHE A 51 5.90 29.97 -2.99
CA PHE A 51 6.53 30.89 -3.94
C PHE A 51 5.84 32.25 -3.97
N SER A 52 4.50 32.27 -3.98
CA SER A 52 3.71 33.51 -3.96
C SER A 52 3.99 34.37 -2.71
N SER A 53 4.20 33.71 -1.57
CA SER A 53 4.54 34.38 -0.30
C SER A 53 6.02 34.72 -0.15
N LYS A 54 6.89 34.33 -1.10
CA LYS A 54 8.36 34.52 -1.06
C LYS A 54 9.04 33.93 0.18
N ASN A 55 8.39 32.98 0.86
CA ASN A 55 8.94 32.32 2.05
C ASN A 55 9.80 31.12 1.66
N PHE A 56 11.11 31.36 1.44
CA PHE A 56 12.06 30.32 1.04
C PHE A 56 12.17 29.15 2.02
N VAL A 57 11.97 29.39 3.33
CA VAL A 57 11.95 28.32 4.34
C VAL A 57 10.81 27.34 4.10
N ILE A 58 9.61 27.85 3.77
CA ILE A 58 8.43 27.02 3.48
C ILE A 58 8.63 26.28 2.15
N VAL A 59 9.19 26.93 1.14
CA VAL A 59 9.57 26.27 -0.14
C VAL A 59 10.49 25.08 0.12
N GLY A 60 11.52 25.24 0.95
CA GLY A 60 12.43 24.16 1.33
C GLY A 60 11.71 23.00 2.03
N HIS A 61 10.80 23.30 2.97
CA HIS A 61 10.01 22.26 3.66
C HIS A 61 9.10 21.50 2.69
N VAL A 62 8.40 22.19 1.78
CA VAL A 62 7.54 21.55 0.80
C VAL A 62 8.35 20.67 -0.15
N LEU A 63 9.53 21.11 -0.59
CA LEU A 63 10.44 20.28 -1.40
C LEU A 63 10.91 19.03 -0.67
N LEU A 64 11.21 19.13 0.64
CA LEU A 64 11.55 17.97 1.47
C LEU A 64 10.38 16.97 1.52
N LEU A 65 9.15 17.47 1.74
CA LEU A 65 7.94 16.64 1.77
C LEU A 65 7.68 15.95 0.43
N VAL A 66 7.88 16.66 -0.70
CA VAL A 66 7.81 16.07 -2.04
C VAL A 66 8.83 14.94 -2.18
N THR A 67 10.08 15.17 -1.77
CA THR A 67 11.16 14.18 -1.87
C THR A 67 10.83 12.92 -1.07
N ILE A 68 10.36 13.06 0.18
CA ILE A 68 9.94 11.93 1.02
C ILE A 68 8.75 11.22 0.39
N GLY A 69 7.76 11.96 -0.11
CA GLY A 69 6.60 11.39 -0.80
C GLY A 69 6.98 10.58 -2.03
N THR A 70 7.92 11.05 -2.84
CA THR A 70 8.47 10.32 -3.99
C THR A 70 9.18 9.05 -3.56
N VAL A 71 10.04 9.10 -2.53
CA VAL A 71 10.72 7.91 -2.01
C VAL A 71 9.71 6.88 -1.50
N LEU A 72 8.69 7.30 -0.74
CA LEU A 72 7.61 6.43 -0.29
C LEU A 72 6.88 5.76 -1.45
N PHE A 73 6.53 6.53 -2.49
CA PHE A 73 5.84 6.01 -3.66
C PHE A 73 6.70 4.95 -4.37
N VAL A 74 7.99 5.21 -4.57
CA VAL A 74 8.92 4.25 -5.20
C VAL A 74 9.03 2.97 -4.37
N LEU A 75 9.20 3.09 -3.04
CA LEU A 75 9.29 1.94 -2.15
C LEU A 75 8.00 1.10 -2.18
N LEU A 76 6.83 1.74 -2.18
CA LEU A 76 5.55 1.05 -2.28
C LEU A 76 5.37 0.33 -3.62
N ASN A 77 5.74 0.96 -4.74
CA ASN A 77 5.67 0.32 -6.05
C ASN A 77 6.62 -0.87 -6.14
N ARG A 78 7.83 -0.74 -5.60
CA ARG A 78 8.81 -1.84 -5.53
C ARG A 78 8.28 -2.99 -4.69
N PHE A 79 7.77 -2.67 -3.51
CA PHE A 79 7.17 -3.65 -2.62
C PHE A 79 6.03 -4.41 -3.32
N LEU A 80 5.12 -3.71 -4.00
CA LEU A 80 4.03 -4.32 -4.78
C LEU A 80 4.49 -5.18 -5.95
N ALA A 81 5.61 -4.84 -6.57
CA ALA A 81 6.22 -5.68 -7.60
C ALA A 81 6.77 -6.99 -7.02
N GLU A 82 7.21 -6.98 -5.75
CA GLU A 82 7.74 -8.15 -5.05
C GLU A 82 6.62 -9.03 -4.44
N VAL A 83 5.54 -8.44 -3.88
CA VAL A 83 4.42 -9.21 -3.27
C VAL A 83 3.30 -9.60 -4.23
N GLY A 84 3.15 -8.88 -5.35
CA GLY A 84 2.03 -9.04 -6.26
C GLY A 84 0.70 -8.47 -5.73
N LEU A 85 -0.28 -8.36 -6.62
CA LEU A 85 -1.66 -8.02 -6.25
C LEU A 85 -2.45 -9.31 -6.02
N VAL A 86 -3.13 -9.43 -4.89
CA VAL A 86 -4.01 -10.57 -4.61
C VAL A 86 -5.42 -10.24 -5.11
N PRO A 87 -6.06 -11.08 -5.94
CA PRO A 87 -7.44 -10.85 -6.34
C PRO A 87 -8.37 -10.83 -5.13
N VAL A 88 -9.38 -9.95 -5.14
CA VAL A 88 -10.31 -9.76 -4.02
C VAL A 88 -11.07 -11.05 -3.73
N GLU A 89 -11.35 -11.84 -4.75
CA GLU A 89 -12.05 -13.13 -4.68
C GLU A 89 -11.25 -14.15 -3.86
N GLN A 90 -9.92 -14.15 -4.01
CA GLN A 90 -9.03 -15.02 -3.25
C GLN A 90 -8.95 -14.56 -1.78
N GLN A 91 -8.89 -13.24 -1.52
CA GLN A 91 -8.95 -12.71 -0.16
C GLN A 91 -10.28 -13.01 0.53
N MET A 92 -11.40 -12.92 -0.18
CA MET A 92 -12.72 -13.28 0.36
C MET A 92 -12.81 -14.77 0.69
N GLN A 93 -12.23 -15.63 -0.14
CA GLN A 93 -12.17 -17.08 0.09
C GLN A 93 -11.27 -17.44 1.29
N GLU A 94 -10.10 -16.80 1.41
CA GLU A 94 -9.17 -16.98 2.55
C GLU A 94 -9.76 -16.46 3.87
N MET A 95 -10.59 -15.41 3.82
CA MET A 95 -11.32 -14.89 5.00
C MET A 95 -12.59 -15.70 5.33
N GLY A 96 -12.90 -16.77 4.59
CA GLY A 96 -14.08 -17.59 4.82
C GLY A 96 -15.41 -16.90 4.48
N ILE A 97 -15.38 -15.79 3.74
CA ILE A 97 -16.56 -15.08 3.25
C ILE A 97 -17.07 -15.81 2.01
N HIS A 98 -17.72 -16.96 2.23
CA HIS A 98 -18.50 -17.61 1.17
C HIS A 98 -19.63 -16.67 0.73
N LYS A 99 -19.80 -16.51 -0.59
CA LYS A 99 -21.02 -15.96 -1.19
C LYS A 99 -22.15 -16.96 -0.93
N THR A 100 -22.68 -16.98 0.28
CA THR A 100 -23.92 -17.67 0.60
C THR A 100 -25.06 -16.85 -0.02
N GLU A 101 -25.84 -17.54 -0.86
CA GLU A 101 -27.20 -17.20 -1.27
C GLU A 101 -27.42 -16.08 -2.30
N ALA A 102 -27.34 -16.46 -3.58
CA ALA A 102 -28.29 -15.94 -4.59
C ALA A 102 -28.74 -17.03 -5.58
N THR A 103 -28.81 -18.29 -5.12
CA THR A 103 -29.37 -19.41 -5.89
C THR A 103 -30.29 -20.26 -5.00
N ASP A 104 -31.24 -19.63 -4.32
CA ASP A 104 -32.40 -20.35 -3.78
C ASP A 104 -33.67 -19.49 -3.84
N ARG A 105 -34.11 -19.12 -5.05
CA ARG A 105 -35.52 -18.78 -5.33
C ARG A 105 -35.97 -19.24 -6.73
N ASP A 106 -35.44 -20.36 -7.21
CA ASP A 106 -35.94 -21.02 -8.44
C ASP A 106 -36.39 -22.47 -8.21
N LYS A 107 -36.59 -22.88 -6.94
CA LYS A 107 -37.13 -24.21 -6.61
C LYS A 107 -38.24 -24.18 -5.54
N ARG A 108 -39.27 -23.38 -5.79
CA ARG A 108 -40.66 -23.67 -5.39
C ARG A 108 -41.51 -23.13 -6.54
N LYS A 109 -41.82 -23.89 -7.60
CA LYS A 109 -42.79 -25.01 -7.62
C LYS A 109 -43.88 -24.88 -6.58
#